data_AF-A0A396P612-F1
#
_entry.id   AF-A0A396P612-F1
#
_cell.length_a   1.000
_cell.length_b   1.000
_cell.length_c   1.000
_cell.angle_alpha   90.00
_cell.angle_beta   90.00
_cell.angle_gamma   90.00
#
_symmetry.space_group_name_H-M   'P 1'
#
loop_
_entity.id
_entity.type
_entity.pdbx_description
1 polymer ?
#
loop_
_entity_poly.entity_id
_entity_poly.type
_entity_poly.pdbx_seq_one_letter_code
_entity_poly.pdbx_strand_id
1 'polypeptide(L)'
;MKLVHVDLEKPIAIHRNCPTEWIIESPELFLKYVEQLQKQNQGEEGNFVLSKADTELNMKRDVELVLTPFSLDFADHRIQKRLFTELVKSAQNEEMFLETQRIIAELKKYIYQLEAVSGYELEQNEEIDLSALLKLMGVQTETEKEMGLLEKLTQYIKVMAELLQKELVILVNIRSYLNETQINKLSQMACYYEISLLFIENIQRDFSNQREYYIIDKDGCDVY
;
A
#
# COMPACT_ATOMS: atom_id res chain seq x y z
N MET A 1 17.49 -1.21 0.91
CA MET A 1 17.02 -2.29 1.80
C MET A 1 17.66 -3.60 1.37
N LYS A 2 17.68 -4.60 2.25
CA LYS A 2 18.17 -5.94 1.94
C LYS A 2 17.13 -6.96 2.38
N LEU A 3 16.68 -7.80 1.46
CA LEU A 3 15.85 -8.95 1.76
C LEU A 3 16.75 -10.19 1.80
N VAL A 4 16.75 -10.89 2.92
CA VAL A 4 17.48 -12.15 3.09
C VAL A 4 16.53 -13.28 3.41
N HIS A 5 16.95 -14.49 3.05
CA HIS A 5 16.27 -15.73 3.40
C HIS A 5 17.32 -16.80 3.68
N VAL A 6 17.02 -17.73 4.58
CA VAL A 6 17.98 -18.76 5.03
C VAL A 6 18.55 -19.62 3.91
N ASP A 7 17.75 -19.84 2.86
CA ASP A 7 18.12 -20.66 1.70
C ASP A 7 18.68 -19.85 0.51
N LEU A 8 18.81 -18.53 0.61
CA LEU A 8 19.41 -17.71 -0.45
C LEU A 8 20.91 -17.51 -0.18
N GLU A 9 21.76 -17.72 -1.19
CA GLU A 9 23.21 -17.56 -1.01
C GLU A 9 23.59 -16.09 -0.81
N LYS A 10 22.86 -15.17 -1.43
CA LYS A 10 23.09 -13.72 -1.31
C LYS A 10 21.83 -12.94 -0.92
N PRO A 11 22.00 -11.83 -0.17
CA PRO A 11 20.94 -10.88 0.05
C PRO A 11 20.47 -10.26 -1.28
N ILE A 12 19.16 -10.11 -1.44
CA ILE A 12 18.56 -9.33 -2.51
C ILE A 12 18.63 -7.86 -2.10
N ALA A 13 19.45 -7.08 -2.80
CA ALA A 13 19.51 -5.63 -2.61
C ALA A 13 18.29 -4.97 -3.28
N ILE A 14 17.63 -4.08 -2.53
CA ILE A 14 16.43 -3.37 -2.97
C ILE A 14 16.70 -1.88 -2.84
N HIS A 15 16.61 -1.16 -3.95
CA HIS A 15 16.94 0.26 -4.02
C HIS A 15 15.68 1.11 -4.22
N ARG A 16 15.65 2.32 -3.64
CA ARG A 16 14.51 3.24 -3.79
C ARG A 16 14.36 3.77 -5.22
N ASN A 17 15.48 3.98 -5.91
CA ASN A 17 15.51 4.66 -7.22
C ASN A 17 15.73 3.70 -8.39
N CYS A 18 15.88 2.40 -8.10
CA CYS A 18 16.13 1.36 -9.09
C CYS A 18 15.31 0.13 -8.69
N PRO A 19 14.30 -0.26 -9.48
CA PRO A 19 13.52 -1.47 -9.19
C PRO A 19 14.43 -2.72 -9.24
N THR A 20 14.14 -3.66 -8.35
CA THR A 20 14.82 -4.97 -8.33
C THR A 20 13.89 -6.04 -8.90
N GLU A 21 14.40 -6.90 -9.77
CA GLU A 21 13.72 -8.10 -10.26
C GLU A 21 14.35 -9.34 -9.63
N TRP A 22 13.53 -10.12 -8.93
CA TRP A 22 13.88 -11.45 -8.47
C TRP A 22 13.15 -12.48 -9.34
N ILE A 23 13.90 -13.10 -10.23
CA ILE A 23 13.40 -14.08 -11.20
C ILE A 23 13.62 -15.48 -10.64
N ILE A 24 12.58 -16.28 -10.53
CA ILE A 24 12.64 -17.64 -9.96
C ILE A 24 12.01 -18.60 -10.98
N GLU A 25 12.84 -19.29 -11.76
CA GLU A 25 12.38 -20.12 -12.87
C GLU A 25 11.83 -21.50 -12.44
N SER A 26 12.25 -22.01 -11.28
CA SER A 26 11.67 -23.22 -10.68
C SER A 26 10.28 -22.92 -10.09
N PRO A 27 9.21 -23.59 -10.55
CA PRO A 27 7.87 -23.43 -9.98
C PRO A 27 7.80 -23.80 -8.49
N GLU A 28 8.56 -24.80 -8.06
CA GLU A 28 8.61 -25.26 -6.68
C GLU A 28 9.19 -24.19 -5.75
N LEU A 29 10.30 -23.56 -6.16
CA LEU A 29 10.91 -22.46 -5.42
C LEU A 29 10.04 -21.20 -5.47
N PHE A 30 9.45 -20.89 -6.62
CA PHE A 30 8.54 -19.76 -6.77
C PHE A 30 7.35 -19.89 -5.80
N LEU A 31 6.69 -21.05 -5.78
CA LEU A 31 5.61 -21.35 -4.84
C LEU A 31 6.07 -21.19 -3.40
N LYS A 32 7.18 -21.83 -3.03
CA LYS A 32 7.75 -21.80 -1.68
C LYS A 32 7.97 -20.37 -1.20
N TYR A 33 8.64 -19.55 -2.00
CA TYR A 33 9.02 -18.19 -1.58
C TYR A 33 7.83 -17.24 -1.55
N VAL A 34 6.93 -17.30 -2.54
CA VAL A 34 5.73 -16.46 -2.56
C VAL A 34 4.78 -16.81 -1.40
N GLU A 35 4.60 -18.10 -1.09
CA GLU A 35 3.77 -18.54 0.04
C GLU A 35 4.36 -18.06 1.38
N GLN A 36 5.66 -18.17 1.58
CA GLN A 36 6.33 -17.68 2.79
C GLN A 36 6.20 -16.16 2.95
N LEU A 37 6.43 -15.40 1.88
CA LEU A 37 6.23 -13.95 1.88
C LEU A 37 4.78 -13.59 2.22
N GLN A 38 3.80 -14.31 1.69
CA GLN A 38 2.39 -14.09 1.98
C GLN A 38 2.07 -14.30 3.47
N LYS A 39 2.50 -15.42 4.05
CA LYS A 39 2.30 -15.72 5.48
C LYS A 39 2.94 -14.65 6.37
N GLN A 40 4.18 -14.28 6.09
CA GLN A 40 4.86 -13.23 6.86
C GLN A 40 4.23 -11.84 6.69
N ASN A 41 3.72 -11.51 5.50
CA ASN A 41 3.00 -10.25 5.28
C ASN A 41 1.63 -10.22 5.99
N GLN A 42 1.06 -11.38 6.34
CA GLN A 42 -0.12 -11.52 7.19
C GLN A 42 0.21 -11.46 8.70
N GLY A 43 1.49 -11.54 9.04
CA GLY A 43 2.02 -11.44 10.41
C GLY A 43 2.41 -12.76 11.04
N GLU A 44 2.48 -13.84 10.26
CA GLU A 44 3.03 -15.11 10.73
C GLU A 44 4.57 -15.05 10.79
N GLU A 45 5.16 -15.98 11.55
CA GLU A 45 6.61 -16.18 11.55
C GLU A 45 7.07 -16.75 10.20
N GLY A 46 8.30 -16.44 9.80
CA GLY A 46 8.91 -17.01 8.61
C GLY A 46 10.37 -16.63 8.47
N ASN A 47 10.97 -17.08 7.36
CA ASN A 47 12.42 -17.08 7.20
C ASN A 47 12.97 -15.88 6.43
N PHE A 48 12.09 -15.00 5.91
CA PHE A 48 12.53 -13.74 5.33
C PHE A 48 12.81 -12.71 6.42
N VAL A 49 13.94 -12.02 6.28
CA VAL A 49 14.26 -10.83 7.06
C VAL A 49 14.49 -9.68 6.10
N LEU A 50 13.72 -8.60 6.27
CA LEU A 50 13.89 -7.35 5.53
C LEU A 50 14.57 -6.34 6.43
N SER A 51 15.62 -5.70 5.95
CA SER A 51 16.34 -4.68 6.71
C SER A 51 16.61 -3.41 5.90
N LYS A 52 16.65 -2.28 6.61
CA LYS A 52 17.06 -0.97 6.10
C LYS A 52 18.22 -0.48 6.95
N ALA A 53 19.42 -0.42 6.35
CA ALA A 53 20.68 -0.32 7.08
C ALA A 53 20.76 -1.47 8.12
N ASP A 54 20.91 -1.14 9.40
CA ASP A 54 21.03 -2.12 10.49
C ASP A 54 19.70 -2.35 11.25
N THR A 55 18.59 -1.80 10.74
CA THR A 55 17.27 -1.93 11.36
C THR A 55 16.41 -2.92 10.59
N GLU A 56 15.89 -3.92 11.30
CA GLU A 56 14.90 -4.85 10.76
C GLU A 56 13.54 -4.16 10.56
N LEU A 57 12.93 -4.40 9.41
CA LEU A 57 11.59 -3.94 9.07
C LEU A 57 10.57 -5.05 9.31
N ASN A 58 9.37 -4.65 9.72
CA ASN A 58 8.28 -5.58 9.95
C ASN A 58 7.55 -5.88 8.64
N MET A 59 7.55 -7.15 8.21
CA MET A 59 6.94 -7.57 6.94
C MET A 59 5.48 -7.16 6.79
N LYS A 60 4.65 -7.24 7.84
CA LYS A 60 3.23 -6.87 7.77
C LYS A 60 3.02 -5.36 7.73
N ARG A 61 3.81 -4.61 8.51
CA ARG A 61 3.68 -3.15 8.63
C ARG A 61 4.30 -2.45 7.44
N ASP A 62 5.53 -2.79 7.08
CA ASP A 62 6.38 -1.98 6.19
C ASP A 62 6.34 -2.44 4.73
N VAL A 63 5.80 -3.64 4.45
CA VAL A 63 5.72 -4.21 3.09
C VAL A 63 4.26 -4.36 2.67
N GLU A 64 3.97 -4.10 1.40
CA GLU A 64 2.72 -4.51 0.74
C GLU A 64 3.04 -5.56 -0.33
N LEU A 65 2.35 -6.70 -0.28
CA LEU A 65 2.50 -7.79 -1.24
C LEU A 65 1.28 -7.86 -2.16
N VAL A 66 1.50 -7.63 -3.46
CA VAL A 66 0.47 -7.71 -4.49
C VAL A 66 0.67 -9.00 -5.29
N LEU A 67 -0.13 -10.02 -4.96
CA LEU A 67 -0.14 -11.31 -5.67
C LEU A 67 -0.83 -11.23 -7.03
N THR A 68 -1.82 -10.33 -7.15
CA THR A 68 -2.54 -10.07 -8.40
C THR A 68 -2.92 -8.60 -8.46
N PRO A 69 -2.66 -7.91 -9.59
CA PRO A 69 -2.95 -6.48 -9.71
C PRO A 69 -4.45 -6.19 -9.91
N PHE A 70 -5.30 -7.22 -10.04
CA PHE A 70 -6.75 -7.07 -10.22
C PHE A 70 -7.53 -7.05 -8.90
N SER A 71 -6.90 -7.42 -7.79
CA SER A 71 -7.52 -7.44 -6.46
C SER A 71 -7.11 -6.24 -5.59
N LEU A 72 -6.65 -5.15 -6.20
CA LEU A 72 -6.30 -3.93 -5.46
C LEU A 72 -7.58 -3.33 -4.87
N ASP A 73 -7.64 -3.29 -3.54
CA ASP A 73 -8.80 -2.82 -2.80
C ASP A 73 -8.48 -1.48 -2.10
N PHE A 74 -8.99 -0.39 -2.67
CA PHE A 74 -8.91 0.94 -2.08
C PHE A 74 -9.90 1.15 -0.92
N ALA A 75 -10.88 0.26 -0.79
CA ALA A 75 -11.80 0.23 0.35
C ALA A 75 -11.26 -0.63 1.50
N ASP A 76 -10.02 -1.14 1.41
CA ASP A 76 -9.35 -1.87 2.49
C ASP A 76 -9.46 -1.06 3.80
N HIS A 77 -9.92 -1.73 4.85
CA HIS A 77 -10.12 -1.14 6.17
C HIS A 77 -8.87 -0.43 6.74
N ARG A 78 -7.66 -0.88 6.37
CA ARG A 78 -6.36 -0.27 6.74
C ARG A 78 -6.26 1.13 6.11
N ILE A 79 -6.56 1.24 4.82
CA ILE A 79 -6.57 2.49 4.06
C ILE A 79 -7.63 3.42 4.65
N GLN A 80 -8.87 2.93 4.79
CA GLN A 80 -9.99 3.71 5.32
C GLN A 80 -9.73 4.25 6.73
N LYS A 81 -9.27 3.39 7.64
CA LYS A 81 -8.95 3.80 9.02
C LYS A 81 -7.88 4.87 9.05
N ARG A 82 -6.83 4.72 8.23
CA ARG A 82 -5.73 5.67 8.19
C ARG A 82 -6.16 7.00 7.56
N LEU A 83 -6.92 6.95 6.47
CA LEU A 83 -7.52 8.13 5.82
C LEU A 83 -8.34 8.94 6.82
N PHE A 84 -9.25 8.29 7.56
CA PHE A 84 -10.09 9.00 8.53
C PHE A 84 -9.27 9.59 9.67
N THR A 85 -8.23 8.88 10.13
CA THR A 85 -7.32 9.42 11.16
C THR A 85 -6.66 10.71 10.68
N GLU A 86 -6.19 10.75 9.43
CA GLU A 86 -5.54 11.95 8.88
C GLU A 86 -6.55 13.08 8.60
N LEU A 87 -7.72 12.78 8.06
CA LEU A 87 -8.75 13.78 7.81
C LEU A 87 -9.30 14.40 9.09
N VAL A 88 -9.49 13.60 10.14
CA VAL A 88 -9.91 14.13 11.46
C VAL A 88 -8.83 15.03 12.04
N LYS A 89 -7.55 14.63 11.95
CA LYS A 89 -6.43 15.47 12.37
C LYS A 89 -6.39 16.78 11.58
N SER A 90 -6.62 16.73 10.28
CA SER A 90 -6.71 17.93 9.43
C SER A 90 -7.90 18.79 9.80
N ALA A 91 -9.08 18.23 10.05
CA ALA A 91 -10.26 18.99 10.48
C ALA A 91 -10.07 19.74 11.81
N GLN A 92 -9.13 19.29 12.63
CA GLN A 92 -8.79 19.86 13.94
C GLN A 92 -7.51 20.74 13.91
N ASN A 93 -6.86 20.88 12.75
CA ASN A 93 -5.68 21.72 12.62
C ASN A 93 -6.05 23.22 12.58
N GLU A 94 -5.05 24.10 12.70
CA GLU A 94 -5.28 25.56 12.73
C GLU A 94 -6.03 26.10 11.51
N GLU A 95 -5.82 25.50 10.34
CA GLU A 95 -6.42 25.94 9.07
C GLU A 95 -7.92 25.63 9.01
N MET A 96 -8.32 24.42 9.44
CA MET A 96 -9.70 23.95 9.29
C MET A 96 -10.52 24.02 10.57
N PHE A 97 -9.91 24.25 11.73
CA PHE A 97 -10.57 24.17 13.03
C PHE A 97 -11.82 25.05 13.12
N LEU A 98 -11.72 26.33 12.73
CA LEU A 98 -12.85 27.27 12.81
C LEU A 98 -14.02 26.84 11.91
N GLU A 99 -13.71 26.34 10.71
CA GLU A 99 -14.72 25.88 9.77
C GLU A 99 -15.41 24.60 10.27
N THR A 100 -14.62 23.67 10.83
CA THR A 100 -15.15 22.46 11.48
C THR A 100 -16.08 22.81 12.64
N GLN A 101 -15.69 23.75 13.52
CA GLN A 101 -16.55 24.20 14.63
C GLN A 101 -17.83 24.89 14.13
N ARG A 102 -17.74 25.69 13.07
CA ARG A 102 -18.90 26.34 12.44
C ARG A 102 -19.92 25.31 11.94
N ILE A 103 -19.46 24.26 11.25
CA ILE A 103 -20.32 23.19 10.74
C ILE A 103 -20.97 22.42 11.90
N ILE A 104 -20.19 22.05 12.93
CA ILE A 104 -20.70 21.36 14.12
C ILE A 104 -21.80 22.19 14.81
N ALA A 105 -21.60 23.50 14.95
CA ALA A 105 -22.58 24.39 15.57
C ALA A 105 -23.90 24.45 14.76
N GLU A 106 -23.83 24.54 13.43
CA GLU A 106 -25.04 24.54 12.59
C GLU A 106 -25.77 23.20 12.60
N LEU A 107 -25.05 22.06 12.68
CA LEU A 107 -25.68 20.74 12.87
C LEU A 107 -26.45 20.66 14.19
N LYS A 108 -25.85 21.09 15.30
CA LYS A 108 -26.52 21.10 16.63
C LYS A 108 -27.73 22.03 16.64
N LYS A 109 -27.61 23.20 16.03
CA LYS A 109 -28.70 24.17 15.86
C LYS A 109 -29.88 23.57 15.11
N TYR A 110 -29.63 22.77 14.07
CA TYR A 110 -30.69 22.08 13.35
C TYR A 110 -31.43 21.06 14.25
N ILE A 111 -30.72 20.32 15.10
CA ILE A 111 -31.36 19.40 16.05
C ILE A 111 -32.26 20.15 17.05
N TYR A 112 -31.81 21.30 17.58
CA TYR A 112 -32.66 22.14 18.45
C TYR A 112 -33.93 22.64 17.74
N GLN A 113 -33.85 22.91 16.43
CA GLN A 113 -35.05 23.27 15.65
C GLN A 113 -36.01 22.07 15.51
N LEU A 114 -35.49 20.86 15.31
CA LEU A 114 -36.31 19.64 15.27
C LEU A 114 -36.97 19.34 16.62
N GLU A 115 -36.27 19.56 17.73
CA GLU A 115 -36.81 19.46 19.09
C GLU A 115 -38.03 20.38 19.25
N ALA A 116 -37.84 21.67 18.93
CA ALA A 116 -38.89 22.68 19.04
C ALA A 116 -40.13 22.38 18.19
N VAL A 117 -39.96 21.81 16.99
CA VAL A 117 -41.09 21.49 16.09
C VAL A 117 -41.75 20.16 16.44
N SER A 118 -41.00 19.18 16.96
CA SER A 118 -41.53 17.86 17.29
C SER A 118 -42.22 17.79 18.66
N GLY A 119 -41.84 18.66 19.59
CA GLY A 119 -42.38 18.70 20.96
C GLY A 119 -41.86 17.58 21.87
N TYR A 120 -40.89 16.79 21.42
CA TYR A 120 -40.14 15.84 22.26
C TYR A 120 -38.93 16.53 22.86
N GLU A 121 -38.54 16.15 24.08
CA GLU A 121 -37.25 16.52 24.66
C GLU A 121 -36.16 15.62 24.05
N LEU A 122 -35.13 16.23 23.45
CA LEU A 122 -34.08 15.51 22.73
C LEU A 122 -32.72 15.68 23.41
N GLU A 123 -32.02 14.56 23.62
CA GLU A 123 -30.64 14.56 24.12
C GLU A 123 -29.65 14.50 22.94
N GLN A 124 -28.52 15.20 23.06
CA GLN A 124 -27.47 15.26 22.06
C GLN A 124 -26.11 14.95 22.70
N ASN A 125 -25.23 14.29 21.96
CA ASN A 125 -23.84 14.13 22.37
C ASN A 125 -23.13 15.50 22.45
N GLU A 126 -22.30 15.69 23.46
CA GLU A 126 -21.51 16.91 23.63
C GLU A 126 -20.53 17.13 22.46
N GLU A 127 -19.91 16.06 21.98
CA GLU A 127 -18.98 16.09 20.85
C GLU A 127 -19.51 15.29 19.66
N ILE A 128 -19.24 15.80 18.45
CA ILE A 128 -19.54 15.08 17.21
C ILE A 128 -18.34 14.23 16.84
N ASP A 129 -18.57 12.92 16.65
CA ASP A 129 -17.57 12.03 16.07
C ASP A 129 -17.40 12.31 14.57
N LEU A 130 -16.35 13.05 14.24
CA LEU A 130 -15.99 13.38 12.86
C LEU A 130 -15.70 12.12 12.03
N SER A 131 -15.17 11.05 12.62
CA SER A 131 -14.93 9.79 11.88
C SER A 131 -16.26 9.16 11.47
N ALA A 132 -17.26 9.18 12.35
CA ALA A 132 -18.60 8.71 12.04
C ALA A 132 -19.28 9.54 10.95
N LEU A 133 -19.08 10.87 10.97
CA LEU A 133 -19.58 11.77 9.93
C LEU A 133 -18.95 11.48 8.56
N LEU A 134 -17.62 11.34 8.50
CA LEU A 134 -16.90 10.97 7.27
C LEU A 134 -17.39 9.63 6.73
N LYS A 135 -17.61 8.65 7.62
CA LYS A 135 -18.16 7.34 7.25
C LYS A 135 -19.56 7.44 6.68
N LEU A 136 -20.43 8.23 7.30
CA LEU A 136 -21.80 8.47 6.84
C LEU A 136 -21.80 9.10 5.43
N MET A 137 -20.83 9.96 5.15
CA MET A 137 -20.68 10.63 3.86
C MET A 137 -20.03 9.76 2.79
N GLY A 138 -19.63 8.53 3.11
CA GLY A 138 -19.00 7.61 2.16
C GLY A 138 -17.63 8.09 1.68
N VAL A 139 -16.92 8.87 2.50
CA VAL A 139 -15.57 9.38 2.16
C VAL A 139 -14.63 8.20 1.96
N GLN A 140 -13.93 8.18 0.84
CA GLN A 140 -12.96 7.15 0.47
C GLN A 140 -11.92 7.73 -0.49
N THR A 141 -10.78 7.07 -0.64
CA THR A 141 -9.84 7.42 -1.71
C THR A 141 -10.52 7.24 -3.06
N GLU A 142 -10.34 8.19 -3.96
CA GLU A 142 -10.94 8.14 -5.29
C GLU A 142 -10.54 6.83 -5.99
N THR A 143 -11.49 6.17 -6.64
CA THR A 143 -11.20 5.06 -7.54
C THR A 143 -12.06 5.32 -8.77
N GLU A 144 -11.46 5.92 -9.79
CA GLU A 144 -12.17 6.15 -11.03
C GLU A 144 -12.60 4.79 -11.61
N LYS A 145 -13.87 4.70 -12.00
CA LYS A 145 -14.47 3.44 -12.47
C LYS A 145 -13.84 2.93 -13.78
N GLU A 146 -13.12 3.78 -14.51
CA GLU A 146 -12.53 3.49 -15.82
C GLU A 146 -11.00 3.57 -15.85
N MET A 147 -10.31 3.37 -14.73
CA MET A 147 -8.84 3.36 -14.72
C MET A 147 -8.27 2.09 -15.37
N GLY A 148 -7.27 2.28 -16.24
CA GLY A 148 -6.41 1.21 -16.71
C GLY A 148 -5.55 0.61 -15.59
N LEU A 149 -4.93 -0.54 -15.86
CA LEU A 149 -4.16 -1.29 -14.86
C LEU A 149 -2.97 -0.49 -14.31
N LEU A 150 -2.26 0.23 -15.19
CA LEU A 150 -1.10 1.04 -14.81
C LEU A 150 -1.54 2.17 -13.89
N GLU A 151 -2.62 2.87 -14.23
CA GLU A 151 -3.16 3.97 -13.45
C GLU A 151 -3.60 3.48 -12.06
N LYS A 152 -4.29 2.33 -11.99
CA LYS A 152 -4.68 1.71 -10.71
C LYS A 152 -3.47 1.37 -9.84
N LEU A 153 -2.44 0.73 -10.41
CA LEU A 153 -1.21 0.40 -9.67
C LEU A 153 -0.48 1.66 -9.20
N THR A 154 -0.39 2.68 -10.05
CA THR A 154 0.24 3.96 -9.75
C THR A 154 -0.44 4.64 -8.56
N GLN A 155 -1.77 4.68 -8.58
CA GLN A 155 -2.55 5.25 -7.48
C GLN A 155 -2.44 4.40 -6.20
N TYR A 156 -2.44 3.07 -6.34
CA TYR A 156 -2.28 2.19 -5.20
C TYR A 156 -0.92 2.36 -4.53
N ILE A 157 0.17 2.43 -5.30
CA ILE A 157 1.52 2.70 -4.79
C ILE A 157 1.57 4.04 -4.06
N LYS A 158 0.94 5.10 -4.60
CA LYS A 158 0.81 6.38 -3.91
C LYS A 158 0.18 6.21 -2.52
N VAL A 159 -0.96 5.52 -2.44
CA VAL A 159 -1.66 5.29 -1.18
C VAL A 159 -0.80 4.47 -0.21
N MET A 160 -0.10 3.44 -0.70
CA MET A 160 0.81 2.65 0.14
C MET A 160 1.94 3.51 0.70
N ALA A 161 2.53 4.39 -0.11
CA ALA A 161 3.66 5.24 0.29
C ALA A 161 3.25 6.39 1.21
N GLU A 162 2.27 7.21 0.82
CA GLU A 162 1.93 8.43 1.54
C GLU A 162 1.05 8.15 2.75
N LEU A 163 0.00 7.34 2.57
CA LEU A 163 -1.01 7.12 3.60
C LEU A 163 -0.59 6.03 4.58
N LEU A 164 -0.22 4.84 4.05
CA LEU A 164 0.16 3.70 4.87
C LEU A 164 1.65 3.66 5.23
N GLN A 165 2.48 4.56 4.66
CA GLN A 165 3.90 4.69 4.96
C GLN A 165 4.68 3.38 4.80
N LYS A 166 4.30 2.61 3.77
CA LYS A 166 5.03 1.39 3.36
C LYS A 166 6.40 1.77 2.82
N GLU A 167 7.40 0.94 3.09
CA GLU A 167 8.77 1.11 2.57
C GLU A 167 8.99 0.33 1.26
N LEU A 168 8.26 -0.79 1.08
CA LEU A 168 8.41 -1.71 -0.05
C LEU A 168 7.04 -2.19 -0.57
N VAL A 169 6.89 -2.17 -1.89
CA VAL A 169 5.82 -2.91 -2.58
C VAL A 169 6.44 -4.05 -3.37
N ILE A 170 5.94 -5.27 -3.16
CA ILE A 170 6.33 -6.47 -3.90
C ILE A 170 5.20 -6.79 -4.88
N LEU A 171 5.50 -6.83 -6.18
CA LEU A 171 4.55 -7.20 -7.22
C LEU A 171 4.94 -8.55 -7.82
N VAL A 172 4.01 -9.51 -7.78
CA VAL A 172 4.25 -10.86 -8.30
C VAL A 172 3.75 -10.97 -9.74
N ASN A 173 4.61 -11.41 -10.65
CA ASN A 173 4.35 -11.64 -12.07
C ASN A 173 3.75 -10.44 -12.81
N ILE A 174 4.07 -9.22 -12.38
CA ILE A 174 3.43 -8.00 -12.91
C ILE A 174 3.78 -7.74 -14.37
N ARG A 175 4.97 -8.15 -14.79
CA ARG A 175 5.43 -8.04 -16.18
C ARG A 175 4.71 -8.98 -17.14
N SER A 176 3.81 -9.83 -16.62
CA SER A 176 2.86 -10.60 -17.45
C SER A 176 1.74 -9.71 -18.00
N TYR A 177 1.51 -8.55 -17.39
CA TYR A 177 0.41 -7.65 -17.71
C TYR A 177 0.88 -6.27 -18.20
N LEU A 178 2.08 -5.85 -17.79
CA LEU A 178 2.66 -4.55 -18.15
C LEU A 178 3.85 -4.71 -19.09
N ASN A 179 3.87 -3.91 -20.16
CA ASN A 179 5.03 -3.81 -21.02
C ASN A 179 6.13 -2.94 -20.40
N GLU A 180 7.30 -2.93 -21.03
CA GLU A 180 8.48 -2.22 -20.53
C GLU A 180 8.25 -0.72 -20.30
N THR A 181 7.53 -0.04 -21.20
CA THR A 181 7.18 1.38 -21.03
C THR A 181 6.31 1.60 -19.80
N GLN A 182 5.38 0.69 -19.52
CA GLN A 182 4.50 0.76 -18.35
C GLN A 182 5.27 0.46 -17.05
N ILE A 183 6.18 -0.52 -17.06
CA ILE A 183 7.05 -0.83 -15.92
C ILE A 183 7.95 0.37 -15.58
N ASN A 184 8.52 1.03 -16.58
CA ASN A 184 9.35 2.22 -16.37
C ASN A 184 8.55 3.38 -15.77
N LYS A 185 7.32 3.61 -16.24
CA LYS A 185 6.41 4.60 -15.64
C LYS A 185 6.07 4.27 -14.19
N LEU A 186 5.75 3.02 -13.90
CA LEU A 186 5.45 2.56 -12.54
C LEU A 186 6.64 2.77 -11.60
N SER A 187 7.84 2.46 -12.08
CA SER A 187 9.10 2.60 -11.34
C SER A 187 9.45 4.08 -11.08
N GLN A 188 9.22 4.96 -12.06
CA GLN A 188 9.37 6.41 -11.87
C GLN A 188 8.41 6.93 -10.80
N MET A 189 7.17 6.45 -10.78
CA MET A 189 6.20 6.86 -9.77
C MET A 189 6.60 6.38 -8.37
N ALA A 190 7.08 5.15 -8.24
CA ALA A 190 7.57 4.64 -6.96
C ALA A 190 8.77 5.45 -6.45
N CYS A 191 9.70 5.81 -7.34
CA CYS A 191 10.81 6.70 -7.02
C CYS A 191 10.32 8.09 -6.55
N TYR A 192 9.30 8.65 -7.20
CA TYR A 192 8.71 9.94 -6.82
C TYR A 192 8.10 9.92 -5.42
N TYR A 193 7.39 8.85 -5.05
CA TYR A 193 6.84 8.67 -3.71
C TYR A 193 7.83 8.03 -2.72
N GLU A 194 9.11 7.93 -3.09
CA GLU A 194 10.20 7.36 -2.29
C GLU A 194 9.95 5.94 -1.73
N ILE A 195 9.15 5.12 -2.42
CA ILE A 195 8.87 3.74 -2.07
C ILE A 195 9.63 2.77 -2.99
N SER A 196 10.18 1.70 -2.44
CA SER A 196 10.94 0.74 -3.25
C SER A 196 10.04 -0.31 -3.88
N LEU A 197 10.45 -0.83 -5.05
CA LEU A 197 9.76 -1.91 -5.75
C LEU A 197 10.64 -3.15 -5.84
N LEU A 198 10.03 -4.30 -5.59
CA LEU A 198 10.57 -5.61 -5.92
C LEU A 198 9.57 -6.33 -6.82
N PHE A 199 10.00 -6.73 -8.01
CA PHE A 199 9.21 -7.60 -8.88
C PHE A 199 9.67 -9.04 -8.69
N ILE A 200 8.74 -9.95 -8.42
CA ILE A 200 9.01 -11.38 -8.37
C ILE A 200 8.43 -12.00 -9.62
N GLU A 201 9.27 -12.55 -10.49
CA GLU A 201 8.87 -13.03 -11.81
C GLU A 201 9.26 -14.50 -11.96
N ASN A 202 8.45 -15.30 -12.67
CA ASN A 202 8.74 -16.72 -12.88
C ASN A 202 9.52 -17.01 -14.19
N ILE A 203 9.75 -15.98 -15.01
CA ILE A 203 10.41 -16.10 -16.31
C ILE A 203 11.30 -14.89 -16.52
N GLN A 204 12.56 -15.12 -16.92
CA GLN A 204 13.45 -14.09 -17.42
C GLN A 204 12.97 -13.63 -18.81
N ARG A 205 12.64 -12.34 -18.94
CA ARG A 205 12.20 -11.74 -20.21
C ARG A 205 13.37 -11.07 -20.92
N ASP A 206 13.50 -9.76 -20.74
CA ASP A 206 14.57 -8.91 -21.25
C ASP A 206 15.33 -8.27 -20.09
N PHE A 207 16.60 -7.93 -20.37
CA PHE A 207 17.45 -7.18 -19.46
C PHE A 207 17.45 -5.70 -19.86
N SER A 208 17.22 -4.86 -18.87
CA SER A 208 17.38 -3.41 -18.88
C SER A 208 18.43 -2.99 -17.86
N ASN A 209 19.30 -2.05 -18.23
CA ASN A 209 20.30 -1.45 -17.34
C ASN A 209 19.69 -0.56 -16.24
N GLN A 210 18.35 -0.42 -16.21
CA GLN A 210 17.60 0.38 -15.24
C GLN A 210 17.05 -0.46 -14.08
N ARG A 211 17.52 -1.70 -13.94
CA ARG A 211 17.05 -2.69 -12.99
C ARG A 211 18.21 -3.53 -12.47
N GLU A 212 18.08 -4.00 -11.23
CA GLU A 212 18.92 -5.05 -10.70
C GLU A 212 18.22 -6.40 -10.83
N TYR A 213 18.97 -7.47 -11.10
CA TYR A 213 18.44 -8.80 -11.31
C TYR A 213 19.07 -9.78 -10.34
N TYR A 214 18.22 -10.64 -9.78
CA TYR A 214 18.59 -11.80 -9.01
C TYR A 214 17.85 -12.97 -9.64
N ILE A 215 18.55 -13.96 -10.16
CA ILE A 215 17.92 -15.06 -10.90
C ILE A 215 18.20 -16.36 -10.16
N ILE A 216 17.15 -17.14 -9.92
CA ILE A 216 17.25 -18.55 -9.57
C ILE A 216 16.82 -19.34 -10.80
N ASP A 217 17.74 -20.07 -11.41
CA ASP A 217 17.44 -20.89 -12.58
C ASP A 217 16.55 -22.10 -12.24
N LYS A 218 16.21 -22.89 -13.26
CA LYS A 218 15.35 -24.07 -13.10
C LYS A 218 15.96 -25.17 -12.24
N ASP A 219 17.28 -25.22 -12.16
CA ASP A 219 18.02 -26.18 -11.34
C ASP A 219 18.18 -25.69 -9.89
N GLY A 220 17.71 -24.47 -9.59
CA GLY A 220 17.78 -23.86 -8.27
C GLY A 220 19.11 -23.16 -7.99
N CYS A 221 19.93 -22.90 -9.01
CA CYS A 221 21.20 -22.20 -8.86
C CYS A 221 21.01 -20.69 -9.00
N ASP A 222 21.71 -19.92 -8.16
CA ASP A 222 21.70 -18.47 -8.25
C ASP A 222 22.58 -17.99 -9.42
N VAL A 223 21.99 -17.24 -10.35
CA VAL A 223 22.64 -16.58 -11.48
C VAL A 223 22.59 -15.06 -11.26
N TYR A 224 23.76 -14.42 -11.34
CA TYR A 224 23.97 -12.99 -11.09
C TYR A 224 24.54 -12.29 -12.32
#